data_AF-A0A1Y3EUJ5-F1
#
_entry.id   AF-A0A1Y3EUJ5-F1
#
_cell.length_a   1.000
_cell.length_b   1.000
_cell.length_c   1.000
_cell.angle_alpha   90.00
_cell.angle_beta   90.00
_cell.angle_gamma   90.00
#
_symmetry.space_group_name_H-M   'P 1'
#
loop_
_entity.id
_entity.type
_entity.pdbx_description
1 polymer ?
#
loop_
_entity_poly.entity_id
_entity_poly.type
_entity_poly.pdbx_seq_one_letter_code
_entity_poly.pdbx_strand_id
1 'polypeptide(L)'
;MLVMAFGSLICTLPHFISEPYEYSESEQFEICRKNHSTASLFNVKSDEIFNKNAQPYFFYILLLGQVMHGIGAAPLYTLGVAYLDENVSQKMSPVYLGIYFAFATLGPALGFIIGGMLLNINGDIDKITQDQ
;
A
#
# COMPACT_ATOMS: atom_id res chain seq x y z
N MET A 1 18.88 -1.96 -2.52
CA MET A 1 17.90 -1.17 -3.32
C MET A 1 17.34 -1.94 -4.51
N LEU A 2 18.15 -2.59 -5.35
CA LEU A 2 17.63 -3.39 -6.49
C LEU A 2 16.60 -4.45 -6.05
N VAL A 3 16.88 -5.20 -4.98
CA VAL A 3 15.93 -6.20 -4.44
C VAL A 3 14.60 -5.58 -4.01
N MET A 4 14.63 -4.37 -3.42
CA MET A 4 13.40 -3.65 -3.05
C MET A 4 12.63 -3.20 -4.30
N ALA A 5 13.33 -2.72 -5.34
CA ALA A 5 12.70 -2.35 -6.60
C ALA A 5 11.99 -3.53 -7.26
N PHE A 6 12.63 -4.71 -7.28
CA PHE A 6 11.98 -5.95 -7.72
C PHE A 6 10.74 -6.30 -6.86
N GLY A 7 10.84 -6.15 -5.53
CA GLY A 7 9.68 -6.31 -4.63
C GLY A 7 8.52 -5.38 -4.97
N SER A 8 8.79 -4.10 -5.29
CA SER A 8 7.77 -3.12 -5.67
C SER A 8 7.09 -3.46 -7.00
N LEU A 9 7.85 -3.96 -7.98
CA LEU A 9 7.30 -4.44 -9.25
C LEU A 9 6.33 -5.61 -9.04
N ILE A 10 6.71 -6.58 -8.19
CA ILE A 10 5.86 -7.72 -7.83
C ILE A 10 4.58 -7.24 -7.12
N CYS A 11 4.67 -6.26 -6.22
CA CYS A 11 3.49 -5.71 -5.55
C CYS A 11 2.54 -4.95 -6.50
N THR A 12 3.06 -4.40 -7.60
CA THR A 12 2.24 -3.68 -8.61
C THR A 12 1.63 -4.65 -9.63
N LEU A 13 2.21 -5.83 -9.79
CA LEU A 13 1.77 -6.84 -10.76
C LEU A 13 0.28 -7.24 -10.66
N PRO A 14 -0.35 -7.39 -9.46
CA PRO A 14 -1.77 -7.67 -9.35
C PRO A 14 -2.67 -6.67 -10.09
N HIS A 15 -2.29 -5.40 -10.14
CA HIS A 15 -3.06 -4.33 -10.81
C HIS A 15 -3.14 -4.55 -12.33
N PHE A 16 -2.13 -5.15 -12.95
CA PHE A 16 -2.12 -5.40 -14.40
C PHE A 16 -2.84 -6.70 -14.79
N ILE A 17 -2.96 -7.64 -13.84
CA ILE A 17 -3.54 -8.97 -14.09
C ILE A 17 -5.02 -9.00 -13.68
N SER A 18 -5.46 -8.11 -12.80
CA SER A 18 -6.87 -8.02 -12.41
C SER A 18 -7.75 -7.70 -13.62
N GLU A 19 -8.84 -8.47 -13.78
CA GLU A 19 -9.90 -8.17 -14.76
C GLU A 19 -10.50 -6.78 -14.52
N PRO A 20 -11.08 -6.15 -15.56
CA PRO A 20 -11.76 -4.87 -15.44
C PRO A 20 -12.76 -4.94 -14.29
N TYR A 21 -12.70 -3.97 -13.39
CA TYR A 21 -13.63 -3.87 -12.29
C TYR A 21 -15.03 -3.57 -12.86
N GLU A 22 -15.84 -4.61 -13.06
CA GLU A 22 -17.26 -4.44 -13.34
C GLU A 22 -17.93 -3.95 -12.05
N TYR A 23 -18.17 -2.64 -12.00
CA TYR A 23 -19.08 -2.06 -11.02
C TYR A 23 -20.50 -2.51 -11.39
N SER A 24 -20.96 -3.61 -10.82
CA SER A 24 -22.37 -3.94 -10.85
C SER A 24 -23.09 -3.01 -9.87
N GLU A 25 -24.00 -2.17 -10.36
CA GLU A 25 -25.06 -1.50 -9.56
C GLU A 25 -26.06 -2.53 -9.01
N SER A 26 -25.58 -3.64 -8.47
CA SER A 26 -26.42 -4.71 -7.93
C SER A 26 -25.81 -5.19 -6.62
N GLU A 27 -25.90 -4.34 -5.62
CA GLU A 27 -26.77 -4.56 -4.47
C GLU A 27 -26.54 -3.35 -3.57
N GLN A 28 -27.63 -2.71 -3.13
CA GLN A 28 -27.58 -1.81 -1.99
C GLN A 28 -26.75 -2.49 -0.89
N PHE A 29 -25.50 -2.05 -0.72
CA PHE A 29 -24.85 -2.19 0.57
C PHE A 29 -25.71 -1.37 1.51
N GLU A 30 -26.64 -2.02 2.21
CA GLU A 30 -27.36 -1.45 3.33
C GLU A 30 -26.35 -1.22 4.45
N ILE A 31 -25.59 -0.14 4.33
CA ILE A 31 -24.85 0.43 5.44
C ILE A 31 -25.94 0.93 6.41
N CYS A 32 -26.23 0.10 7.41
CA CYS A 32 -27.24 0.25 8.47
C CYS A 32 -28.00 1.59 8.48
N ARG A 33 -29.14 1.65 7.79
CA ARG A 33 -30.09 2.74 7.95
C ARG A 33 -30.88 2.51 9.23
N LYS A 34 -30.44 3.15 10.31
CA LYS A 34 -31.16 3.13 11.59
C LYS A 34 -32.49 3.89 11.45
N ASN A 35 -33.57 3.17 11.12
CA ASN A 35 -34.93 3.61 11.38
C ASN A 35 -35.85 2.41 11.67
N HIS A 36 -36.01 2.20 12.99
CA HIS A 36 -37.19 1.69 13.69
C HIS A 36 -37.61 0.20 13.55
N SER A 37 -37.44 -0.50 14.68
CA SER A 37 -38.19 -1.69 15.14
C SER A 37 -38.01 -3.03 14.41
N THR A 38 -37.08 -3.85 14.89
CA THR A 38 -37.33 -4.95 15.83
C THR A 38 -36.01 -5.63 16.16
N ALA A 39 -35.85 -6.05 17.41
CA ALA A 39 -34.67 -6.73 17.89
C ALA A 39 -34.57 -8.14 17.28
N SER A 40 -33.50 -8.42 16.53
CA SER A 40 -32.93 -9.77 16.47
C SER A 40 -31.46 -9.73 16.03
N LEU A 41 -30.61 -10.01 17.02
CA LEU A 41 -29.31 -10.66 16.90
C LEU A 41 -28.21 -9.97 16.07
N PHE A 42 -27.43 -9.17 16.78
CA PHE A 42 -26.08 -8.78 16.39
C PHE A 42 -25.19 -10.04 16.28
N ASN A 43 -25.18 -10.66 15.09
CA ASN A 43 -24.12 -11.57 14.65
C ASN A 43 -23.51 -10.98 13.38
N VAL A 44 -22.93 -9.78 13.50
CA VAL A 44 -21.95 -9.34 12.51
C VAL A 44 -20.73 -10.20 12.73
N LYS A 45 -20.72 -11.35 12.08
CA LYS A 45 -19.53 -12.17 11.94
C LYS A 45 -18.54 -11.29 11.16
N SER A 46 -17.56 -10.75 11.88
CA SER A 46 -16.43 -10.00 11.31
C SER A 46 -15.50 -10.90 10.49
N ASP A 47 -16.08 -11.74 9.62
CA ASP A 47 -15.38 -12.66 8.71
C ASP A 47 -15.83 -12.47 7.24
N GLU A 48 -16.58 -11.41 6.93
CA GLU A 48 -17.05 -11.12 5.56
C GLU A 48 -16.35 -9.91 4.91
N ILE A 49 -15.09 -9.63 5.28
CA ILE A 49 -14.14 -8.84 4.46
C ILE A 49 -13.06 -9.76 3.89
N PHE A 50 -13.40 -11.03 3.64
CA PHE A 50 -12.63 -11.86 2.75
C PHE A 50 -13.62 -12.48 1.77
N ASN A 51 -13.90 -11.72 0.71
CA ASN A 51 -14.67 -12.17 -0.43
C ASN A 51 -14.21 -13.59 -0.80
N LYS A 52 -15.12 -14.56 -0.76
CA LYS A 52 -14.83 -16.00 -0.97
C LYS A 52 -14.36 -16.34 -2.39
N ASN A 53 -14.25 -15.34 -3.27
CA ASN A 53 -13.62 -15.45 -4.59
C ASN A 53 -12.36 -14.59 -4.73
N ALA A 54 -11.77 -14.12 -3.63
CA ALA A 54 -10.44 -13.53 -3.65
C ALA A 54 -9.45 -14.63 -4.04
N GLN A 55 -9.03 -14.59 -5.30
CA GLN A 55 -8.07 -15.54 -5.82
C GLN A 55 -6.83 -15.55 -4.91
N PRO A 56 -6.56 -16.65 -4.18
CA PRO A 56 -5.56 -16.66 -3.10
C PRO A 56 -4.15 -16.34 -3.61
N TYR A 57 -3.91 -16.48 -4.92
CA TYR A 57 -2.64 -16.16 -5.56
C TYR A 57 -2.23 -14.69 -5.41
N PHE A 58 -3.15 -13.72 -5.38
CA PHE A 58 -2.80 -12.31 -5.20
C PHE A 58 -2.16 -12.04 -3.84
N PHE A 59 -2.67 -12.69 -2.78
CA PHE A 59 -2.10 -12.60 -1.45
C PHE A 59 -0.67 -13.14 -1.42
N TYR A 60 -0.41 -14.29 -2.07
CA TYR A 60 0.93 -14.86 -2.14
C TYR A 60 1.91 -13.99 -2.94
N ILE A 61 1.46 -13.35 -4.02
CA ILE A 61 2.27 -12.40 -4.81
C ILE A 61 2.65 -11.19 -3.94
N LEU A 62 1.69 -10.61 -3.22
CA LEU A 62 1.94 -9.50 -2.31
C LEU A 62 2.88 -9.90 -1.17
N LEU A 63 2.68 -11.07 -0.58
CA LEU A 63 3.54 -11.62 0.47
C LEU A 63 4.98 -11.77 -0.03
N LEU A 64 5.18 -12.32 -1.23
CA LEU A 64 6.50 -12.45 -1.84
C LEU A 64 7.16 -11.08 -2.05
N GLY A 65 6.40 -10.09 -2.54
CA GLY A 65 6.87 -8.72 -2.70
C GLY A 65 7.33 -8.11 -1.36
N GLN A 66 6.57 -8.31 -0.28
CA GLN A 66 6.94 -7.82 1.06
C GLN A 66 8.19 -8.52 1.62
N VAL A 67 8.34 -9.82 1.38
CA VAL A 67 9.57 -10.56 1.74
C VAL A 67 10.79 -9.98 1.01
N MET A 68 10.68 -9.68 -0.28
CA MET A 68 11.78 -9.05 -1.03
C MET A 68 12.13 -7.65 -0.50
N HIS A 69 11.13 -6.86 -0.11
CA HIS A 69 11.40 -5.58 0.58
C HIS A 69 12.14 -5.80 1.90
N GLY A 70 11.74 -6.79 2.70
CA GLY A 70 12.42 -7.14 3.95
C GLY A 70 13.91 -7.50 3.73
N ILE A 71 14.19 -8.37 2.76
CA ILE A 71 15.56 -8.77 2.39
C ILE A 71 16.39 -7.55 1.95
N GLY A 72 15.79 -6.64 1.17
CA GLY A 72 16.48 -5.44 0.69
C GLY A 72 16.65 -4.34 1.74
N ALA A 73 15.73 -4.25 2.70
CA ALA A 73 15.71 -3.24 3.76
C ALA A 73 16.64 -3.60 4.93
N ALA A 74 16.71 -4.88 5.30
CA ALA A 74 17.50 -5.34 6.43
C ALA A 74 18.99 -4.89 6.40
N PRO A 75 19.75 -5.08 5.30
CA PRO A 75 21.12 -4.58 5.22
C PRO A 75 21.17 -3.06 5.11
N LEU A 76 20.15 -2.40 4.53
CA LEU A 76 20.14 -0.95 4.37
C LEU A 76 20.05 -0.26 5.73
N TYR A 77 19.12 -0.66 6.59
CA TYR A 77 18.95 -0.04 7.90
C TYR A 77 20.05 -0.45 8.89
N THR A 78 20.55 -1.68 8.80
CA THR A 78 21.61 -2.15 9.71
C THR A 78 23.00 -1.70 9.27
N LEU A 79 23.43 -2.08 8.05
CA LEU A 79 24.77 -1.74 7.57
C LEU A 79 24.88 -0.27 7.19
N GLY A 80 23.80 0.37 6.72
CA GLY A 80 23.83 1.79 6.37
C GLY A 80 24.12 2.69 7.56
N VAL A 81 23.50 2.41 8.71
CA VAL A 81 23.74 3.16 9.95
C VAL A 81 25.13 2.87 10.51
N ALA A 82 25.53 1.59 10.57
CA ALA A 82 26.87 1.21 11.03
C ALA A 82 27.97 1.86 10.16
N TYR A 83 27.81 1.83 8.84
CA TYR A 83 28.75 2.47 7.92
C TYR A 83 28.86 3.98 8.17
N LEU A 84 27.73 4.66 8.36
CA LEU A 84 27.71 6.10 8.61
C LEU A 84 28.41 6.45 9.92
N ASP A 85 28.23 5.64 10.96
CA ASP A 85 28.85 5.87 12.27
C ASP A 85 30.37 5.64 12.25
N GLU A 86 30.84 4.61 11.54
CA GLU A 86 32.26 4.26 11.48
C GLU A 86 33.09 5.14 10.52
N ASN A 87 32.47 5.69 9.46
CA ASN A 87 33.17 6.43 8.41
C ASN A 87 33.11 7.96 8.58
N VAL A 88 32.33 8.47 9.53
CA VAL A 88 32.20 9.89 9.82
C VAL A 88 32.92 10.25 11.12
N SER A 89 33.54 11.43 11.17
CA SER A 89 34.17 11.92 12.41
C SER A 89 33.16 11.97 13.57
N GLN A 90 33.55 11.52 14.76
CA GLN A 90 32.66 11.38 15.92
C GLN A 90 31.92 12.67 16.32
N LYS A 91 32.51 13.85 16.06
CA LYS A 91 31.82 15.14 16.30
C LYS A 91 30.63 15.38 15.35
N MET A 92 30.66 14.81 14.16
CA MET A 92 29.67 15.04 13.10
C MET A 92 28.75 13.84 12.87
N SER A 93 29.13 12.62 13.31
CA SER A 93 28.31 11.40 13.21
C SER A 93 26.83 11.61 13.59
N PRO A 94 26.47 12.20 14.76
CA PRO A 94 25.07 12.37 15.13
C PRO A 94 24.29 13.32 14.20
N VAL A 95 24.95 14.30 13.59
CA VAL A 95 24.31 15.22 12.64
C VAL A 95 23.96 14.49 11.35
N TYR A 96 24.88 13.69 10.80
CA TYR A 96 24.63 12.90 9.60
C TYR A 96 23.57 11.82 9.84
N LEU A 97 23.59 11.19 11.00
CA LEU A 97 22.59 10.20 11.37
C LEU A 97 21.19 10.83 11.55
N GLY A 98 21.13 12.04 12.11
CA GLY A 98 19.90 12.83 12.19
C GLY A 98 19.32 13.15 10.80
N ILE A 99 20.17 13.56 9.86
CA ILE A 99 19.76 13.80 8.46
C ILE A 99 19.24 12.50 7.81
N TYR A 100 19.93 11.37 8.02
CA TYR A 100 19.52 10.07 7.50
C TYR A 100 18.10 9.67 7.95
N PHE A 101 17.81 9.76 9.26
CA PHE A 101 16.48 9.44 9.78
C PHE A 101 15.40 10.46 9.39
N ALA A 102 15.77 11.74 9.24
CA ALA A 102 14.87 12.75 8.71
C ALA A 102 14.41 12.40 7.29
N PHE A 103 15.31 12.01 6.38
CA PHE A 103 14.93 11.58 5.04
C PHE A 103 14.16 10.25 5.04
N ALA A 104 14.48 9.33 5.95
CA ALA A 104 13.73 8.09 6.10
C ALA A 104 12.24 8.32 6.44
N THR A 105 11.92 9.37 7.21
CA THR A 105 10.53 9.74 7.55
C THR A 105 9.89 10.69 6.54
N LEU A 106 10.68 11.56 5.91
CA LEU A 106 10.21 12.49 4.89
C LEU A 106 9.74 11.76 3.62
N GLY A 107 10.39 10.65 3.25
CA GLY A 107 10.01 9.84 2.10
C GLY A 107 8.54 9.40 2.11
N PRO A 108 8.07 8.67 3.15
CA PRO A 108 6.66 8.32 3.30
C PRO A 108 5.71 9.53 3.28
N ALA A 109 6.07 10.64 3.94
CA ALA A 109 5.24 11.84 3.97
C ALA A 109 5.02 12.42 2.56
N LEU A 110 6.08 12.58 1.79
CA LEU A 110 6.01 13.03 0.40
C LEU A 110 5.23 12.02 -0.47
N GLY A 111 5.46 10.72 -0.25
CA GLY A 111 4.75 9.66 -0.96
C GLY A 111 3.23 9.73 -0.77
N PHE A 112 2.75 9.97 0.45
CA PHE A 112 1.31 10.14 0.70
C PHE A 112 0.74 11.39 0.02
N ILE A 113 1.45 12.51 0.03
CA ILE A 113 1.01 13.75 -0.63
C ILE A 113 0.87 13.51 -2.14
N ILE A 114 1.91 12.97 -2.77
CA ILE A 114 1.93 12.71 -4.22
C ILE A 114 0.88 11.65 -4.59
N GLY A 115 0.78 10.57 -3.81
CA GLY A 115 -0.22 9.52 -4.02
C GLY A 115 -1.65 10.06 -3.89
N GLY A 116 -1.92 10.91 -2.89
CA GLY A 116 -3.21 11.57 -2.74
C GLY A 116 -3.56 12.48 -3.90
N MET A 117 -2.60 13.23 -4.43
CA MET A 117 -2.79 14.03 -5.65
C MET A 117 -3.10 13.15 -6.87
N LEU A 118 -2.41 12.02 -7.01
CA LEU A 118 -2.63 11.06 -8.10
C LEU A 118 -4.04 10.46 -8.04
N LEU A 119 -4.57 10.19 -6.84
CA LEU A 119 -5.94 9.71 -6.65
C LEU A 119 -7.01 10.72 -7.09
N ASN A 120 -6.71 12.03 -7.09
CA ASN A 120 -7.65 13.05 -7.55
C ASN A 120 -7.80 13.10 -9.08
N ILE A 121 -6.93 12.39 -9.81
CA ILE A 121 -7.06 12.20 -11.26
C ILE A 121 -7.97 10.98 -11.47
N ASN A 122 -9.27 11.23 -11.61
CA ASN A 122 -10.26 10.18 -11.88
C ASN A 122 -9.86 9.40 -13.15
N GLY A 123 -9.79 8.07 -13.05
CA GLY A 123 -9.47 7.18 -14.17
C GLY A 123 -10.52 7.14 -15.30
N ASP A 124 -11.54 7.98 -15.24
CA ASP A 124 -12.60 8.11 -16.25
C ASP A 124 -12.21 9.00 -17.44
N ILE A 125 -10.91 9.10 -17.77
CA ILE A 125 -10.46 9.81 -18.98
C ILE A 125 -11.02 9.13 -20.26
N ASP A 126 -11.38 7.84 -20.18
CA ASP A 126 -11.88 7.08 -21.33
C ASP A 126 -13.43 7.13 -21.49
N LYS A 127 -14.19 7.48 -20.44
CA LYS A 127 -15.67 7.49 -20.52
C LYS A 127 -16.26 8.77 -21.10
N ILE A 128 -15.49 9.85 -21.18
CA ILE A 128 -15.93 11.14 -21.73
C ILE A 128 -15.96 11.18 -23.27
N THR A 129 -15.53 10.13 -23.97
CA THR A 129 -15.50 10.09 -25.45
C THR A 129 -16.65 9.27 -26.07
N GLN A 130 -17.44 8.54 -25.28
CA GLN A 130 -18.53 7.70 -25.80
C GLN A 130 -19.90 8.41 -25.91
N ASP A 131 -20.01 9.70 -25.56
CA ASP A 131 -21.25 10.49 -25.66
C ASP A 131 -21.22 11.53 -26.84
N GLN A 132 -20.57 11.21 -27.96
CA GLN A 132 -20.74 11.96 -29.22
C GLN A 132 -21.27 11.12 -30.37
#